data_AF-A0A9D8T6B2-F1
#
_entry.id   AF-A0A9D8T6B2-F1
#
_cell.length_a   1.000
_cell.length_b   1.000
_cell.length_c   1.000
_cell.angle_alpha   90.00
_cell.angle_beta   90.00
_cell.angle_gamma   90.00
#
_symmetry.space_group_name_H-M   'P 1'
#
loop_
_entity.id
_entity.type
_entity.pdbx_description
1 polymer ?
#
loop_
_entity_poly.entity_id
_entity_poly.type
_entity_poly.pdbx_seq_one_letter_code
_entity_poly.pdbx_strand_id
1 'polypeptide(L)'
;MNALLAMMALALLPMTAQQTLDIKKDLVHYTGTTMSNVDYHHGQLQPAIGVHNQQIMRANREMPEESDGFGWTYNHASMIAYWNETFYVEYLSDSVSEHIPPCQTLLIHSKDGQNWSKPEVIFPPYIMPEGLQKTPDGPKADGKTSALMHQRVGFYVSEKYDKLIAIAYYGIALFAKDDPNDGNGIGRVVREIKKDGTYGPIYFLRYNHAFNAKNTDYPFYKKSRDKKFVAACDEILANPLYMMQMVEEADRDDELIPLKKQYKAFSYYHLDNGDVVGLWKHALTSISKDGGKTWYEPVQRAYGFVNSNAKIWGQRTTDGKFATVYNPSEYRWPLAVSTSEDGLNYTDMMLVHGEISPMRYGGQYKSRGPQYVRGIQEGNGQPADGKMWLTYSMNKEDIWVSSVPVPVVCKAAAHQKDVFNEMEDGKELDYWNTYDLVWAPVKMKKDAQGVKCLTMGDKDPFDYAKAEKIFPASSAFSVSFEVCPEQNDHGQLQVEIQDAKGQPSIRISFDPDGRIYSKSGARYNSLGTYEAGKTYRIDLNVDCEFRTYTVRVNGGREVRRIFYAPAATLERVMFRTGAVRFDPTPDTPADRFTDMENASSVEAKEAVFRIYSLETSAK
;
A
#
# COMPACT_ATOMS: atom_id res chain seq x y z
N MET A 1 31.80 56.61 -40.36
CA MET A 1 30.63 55.75 -40.67
C MET A 1 30.84 54.41 -39.98
N ASN A 2 30.53 54.28 -38.69
CA ASN A 2 29.21 53.96 -38.12
C ASN A 2 28.52 52.78 -38.83
N ALA A 3 28.52 51.60 -38.19
CA ALA A 3 27.30 50.90 -37.77
C ALA A 3 27.63 49.64 -36.92
N LEU A 4 27.28 49.76 -35.63
CA LEU A 4 26.96 48.79 -34.58
C LEU A 4 27.23 47.28 -34.79
N LEU A 5 28.09 46.73 -33.92
CA LEU A 5 27.92 45.40 -33.32
C LEU A 5 27.14 45.59 -32.00
N ALA A 6 25.95 45.01 -31.89
CA ALA A 6 25.23 44.90 -30.62
C ALA A 6 25.39 43.46 -30.09
N MET A 7 26.23 43.29 -29.06
CA MET A 7 26.24 42.10 -28.23
C MET A 7 24.94 42.07 -27.40
N MET A 8 24.05 41.12 -27.67
CA MET A 8 23.01 40.72 -26.72
C MET A 8 23.67 39.82 -25.66
N ALA A 9 24.20 40.42 -24.60
CA ALA A 9 24.47 39.70 -23.37
C ALA A 9 23.11 39.49 -22.68
N LEU A 10 22.58 38.27 -22.75
CA LEU A 10 21.46 37.86 -21.90
C LEU A 10 21.96 37.88 -20.45
N ALA A 11 21.61 38.93 -19.70
CA ALA A 11 21.85 38.99 -18.27
C ALA A 11 20.99 37.92 -17.59
N LEU A 12 21.59 36.76 -17.31
CA LEU A 12 21.09 35.83 -16.31
C LEU A 12 21.19 36.52 -14.95
N LEU A 13 20.11 37.19 -14.54
CA LEU A 13 19.96 37.67 -13.17
C LEU A 13 20.00 36.45 -12.25
N PRO A 14 20.92 36.38 -11.26
CA PRO A 14 20.87 35.32 -10.27
C PRO A 14 19.59 35.48 -9.45
N MET A 15 18.76 34.43 -9.43
CA MET A 15 17.62 34.36 -8.51
C MET A 15 18.13 34.59 -7.09
N THR A 16 17.53 35.55 -6.39
CA THR A 16 17.84 35.78 -4.98
C THR A 16 17.29 34.63 -4.13
N ALA A 17 17.95 34.30 -3.01
CA ALA A 17 17.50 33.24 -2.10
C ALA A 17 16.04 33.42 -1.62
N GLN A 18 15.54 34.66 -1.61
CA GLN A 18 14.16 35.02 -1.31
C GLN A 18 13.19 34.55 -2.41
N GLN A 19 13.50 34.78 -3.69
CA GLN A 19 12.69 34.28 -4.82
C GLN A 19 12.69 32.77 -4.92
N THR A 20 13.81 32.10 -4.57
CA THR A 20 13.84 30.64 -4.47
C THR A 20 13.02 30.13 -3.29
N LEU A 21 12.80 30.93 -2.24
CA LEU A 21 11.94 30.59 -1.10
C LEU A 21 10.45 30.77 -1.42
N ASP A 22 10.11 31.81 -2.20
CA ASP A 22 8.72 32.09 -2.57
C ASP A 22 8.18 31.08 -3.59
N ILE A 23 8.96 30.69 -4.61
CA ILE A 23 8.58 29.62 -5.57
C ILE A 23 8.34 28.28 -4.86
N LYS A 24 9.03 28.02 -3.75
CA LYS A 24 8.86 26.77 -2.96
C LYS A 24 7.52 26.70 -2.23
N LYS A 25 6.90 27.85 -1.92
CA LYS A 25 5.60 27.90 -1.23
C LYS A 25 4.43 27.70 -2.19
N ASP A 26 4.63 27.99 -3.47
CA ASP A 26 3.60 27.91 -4.51
C ASP A 26 3.46 26.49 -5.13
N LEU A 27 4.28 25.52 -4.71
CA LEU A 27 4.22 24.11 -5.12
C LEU A 27 4.07 23.20 -3.90
N VAL A 28 3.80 21.92 -4.12
CA VAL A 28 3.77 20.93 -3.03
C VAL A 28 5.11 20.91 -2.29
N HIS A 29 5.05 20.99 -0.97
CA HIS A 29 6.21 20.96 -0.08
C HIS A 29 5.84 20.40 1.30
N TYR A 30 6.83 19.86 2.00
CA TYR A 30 6.71 19.34 3.36
C TYR A 30 7.50 20.23 4.31
N THR A 31 6.82 20.81 5.30
CA THR A 31 7.45 21.64 6.37
C THR A 31 7.39 20.97 7.74
N GLY A 32 6.84 19.76 7.84
CA GLY A 32 6.88 18.98 9.08
C GLY A 32 8.32 18.63 9.47
N THR A 33 8.53 18.35 10.76
CA THR A 33 9.85 18.00 11.30
C THR A 33 10.02 16.49 11.54
N THR A 34 8.96 15.70 11.39
CA THR A 34 9.00 14.25 11.55
C THR A 34 9.79 13.63 10.40
N MET A 35 10.71 12.71 10.73
CA MET A 35 11.55 11.98 9.77
C MET A 35 11.45 10.48 10.05
N SER A 36 11.44 9.68 8.99
CA SER A 36 11.45 8.22 9.10
C SER A 36 12.86 7.70 9.34
N ASN A 37 13.04 6.86 10.36
CA ASN A 37 14.29 6.17 10.62
C ASN A 37 14.37 4.85 9.84
N VAL A 38 15.31 4.75 8.90
CA VAL A 38 15.46 3.61 7.98
C VAL A 38 15.84 2.30 8.66
N ASP A 39 16.42 2.34 9.85
CA ASP A 39 16.79 1.15 10.63
C ASP A 39 15.58 0.35 11.14
N TYR A 40 14.38 0.95 11.08
CA TYR A 40 13.13 0.34 11.55
C TYR A 40 12.15 0.22 10.39
N HIS A 41 11.52 -0.94 10.23
CA HIS A 41 10.50 -1.16 9.18
C HIS A 41 9.36 -0.15 9.25
N HIS A 42 8.95 0.23 10.46
CA HIS A 42 7.91 1.21 10.73
C HIS A 42 8.43 2.67 10.81
N GLY A 43 9.70 2.92 10.52
CA GLY A 43 10.28 4.27 10.46
C GLY A 43 10.35 5.02 11.80
N GLN A 44 10.05 4.36 12.92
CA GLN A 44 9.74 5.02 14.21
C GLN A 44 8.64 6.08 14.12
N LEU A 45 7.72 5.94 13.15
CA LEU A 45 6.58 6.82 12.97
C LEU A 45 5.40 6.38 13.86
N GLN A 46 4.65 7.34 14.39
CA GLN A 46 3.38 7.06 15.07
C GLN A 46 2.33 6.60 14.03
N PRO A 47 1.57 5.52 14.29
CA PRO A 47 0.49 5.09 13.41
C PRO A 47 -0.65 6.10 13.33
N ALA A 48 -1.17 6.31 12.13
CA ALA A 48 -2.50 6.89 11.96
C ALA A 48 -3.53 5.92 12.57
N ILE A 49 -4.41 6.41 13.43
CA ILE A 49 -5.35 5.59 14.20
C ILE A 49 -6.39 4.97 13.28
N GLY A 50 -6.71 3.69 13.51
CA GLY A 50 -7.79 2.98 12.81
C GLY A 50 -7.42 2.51 11.40
N VAL A 51 -6.12 2.50 11.05
CA VAL A 51 -5.66 1.97 9.76
C VAL A 51 -5.76 0.45 9.76
N HIS A 52 -6.48 -0.08 8.78
CA HIS A 52 -6.58 -1.53 8.54
C HIS A 52 -5.76 -1.86 7.29
N ASN A 53 -4.68 -2.61 7.47
CA ASN A 53 -3.84 -3.14 6.39
C ASN A 53 -4.27 -4.57 6.12
N GLN A 54 -4.73 -4.85 4.91
CA GLN A 54 -5.26 -6.16 4.53
C GLN A 54 -4.51 -6.74 3.33
N GLN A 55 -4.01 -7.96 3.48
CA GLN A 55 -3.49 -8.74 2.36
C GLN A 55 -4.68 -9.31 1.58
N ILE A 56 -4.78 -8.98 0.30
CA ILE A 56 -5.89 -9.43 -0.56
C ILE A 56 -5.46 -10.54 -1.53
N MET A 57 -4.15 -10.68 -1.76
CA MET A 57 -3.59 -11.81 -2.46
C MET A 57 -2.21 -12.14 -1.88
N ARG A 58 -2.02 -13.40 -1.48
CA ARG A 58 -0.77 -13.98 -1.01
C ARG A 58 -0.21 -14.88 -2.10
N ALA A 59 0.97 -14.58 -2.65
CA ALA A 59 1.57 -15.42 -3.68
C ALA A 59 1.95 -16.79 -3.12
N ASN A 60 1.61 -17.86 -3.85
CA ASN A 60 2.05 -19.21 -3.55
C ASN A 60 2.25 -20.01 -4.85
N ARG A 61 3.49 -20.46 -5.11
CA ARG A 61 3.83 -21.18 -6.34
C ARG A 61 3.37 -22.65 -6.31
N GLU A 62 3.41 -23.30 -5.15
CA GLU A 62 3.12 -24.74 -5.03
C GLU A 62 1.65 -25.04 -4.70
N MET A 63 0.92 -24.05 -4.17
CA MET A 63 -0.54 -24.13 -3.92
C MET A 63 -1.27 -22.98 -4.63
N PRO A 64 -1.24 -22.95 -5.97
CA PRO A 64 -1.82 -21.87 -6.76
C PRO A 64 -3.34 -21.69 -6.51
N GLU A 65 -4.05 -22.76 -6.19
CA GLU A 65 -5.49 -22.75 -5.88
C GLU A 65 -5.85 -21.95 -4.62
N GLU A 66 -4.92 -21.79 -3.67
CA GLU A 66 -5.06 -20.92 -2.49
C GLU A 66 -4.62 -19.47 -2.76
N SER A 67 -4.14 -19.17 -3.97
CA SER A 67 -3.55 -17.89 -4.38
C SER A 67 -4.28 -17.33 -5.61
N ASP A 68 -3.57 -17.14 -6.72
CA ASP A 68 -4.02 -16.57 -7.98
C ASP A 68 -4.54 -17.60 -9.00
N GLY A 69 -4.42 -18.89 -8.71
CA GLY A 69 -4.74 -19.99 -9.63
C GLY A 69 -3.64 -20.34 -10.65
N PHE A 70 -2.52 -19.61 -10.67
CA PHE A 70 -1.42 -19.77 -11.63
C PHE A 70 -0.07 -20.08 -10.98
N GLY A 71 0.10 -19.74 -9.72
CA GLY A 71 1.34 -19.90 -8.97
C GLY A 71 2.36 -18.81 -9.27
N TRP A 72 1.91 -17.64 -9.72
CA TRP A 72 2.79 -16.56 -10.16
C TRP A 72 3.24 -15.72 -8.97
N THR A 73 4.53 -15.41 -8.91
CA THR A 73 5.17 -14.85 -7.71
C THR A 73 5.73 -13.45 -7.90
N TYR A 74 5.55 -12.86 -9.08
CA TYR A 74 5.75 -11.42 -9.28
C TYR A 74 4.39 -10.77 -9.51
N ASN A 75 3.96 -9.93 -8.56
CA ASN A 75 2.66 -9.28 -8.57
C ASN A 75 2.83 -7.83 -8.15
N HIS A 76 2.48 -6.88 -9.02
CA HIS A 76 2.87 -5.49 -8.80
C HIS A 76 1.95 -4.47 -9.48
N ALA A 77 2.28 -3.19 -9.24
CA ALA A 77 1.66 -2.03 -9.87
C ALA A 77 0.12 -2.03 -9.80
N SER A 78 -0.42 -2.25 -8.60
CA SER A 78 -1.87 -2.27 -8.40
C SER A 78 -2.51 -0.89 -8.56
N MET A 79 -3.77 -0.89 -9.01
CA MET A 79 -4.65 0.27 -9.23
C MET A 79 -6.00 -0.02 -8.55
N ILE A 80 -6.69 1.01 -8.07
CA ILE A 80 -7.97 0.85 -7.36
C ILE A 80 -9.03 1.84 -7.88
N ALA A 81 -10.27 1.38 -7.96
CA ALA A 81 -11.46 2.19 -8.23
C ALA A 81 -12.63 1.73 -7.36
N TYR A 82 -13.64 2.59 -7.22
CA TYR A 82 -14.90 2.26 -6.56
C TYR A 82 -16.06 2.57 -7.50
N TRP A 83 -16.86 1.57 -7.86
CA TRP A 83 -17.98 1.78 -8.76
C TRP A 83 -19.10 0.81 -8.43
N ASN A 84 -20.34 1.31 -8.45
CA ASN A 84 -21.53 0.49 -8.19
C ASN A 84 -21.41 -0.31 -6.87
N GLU A 85 -21.06 0.40 -5.79
CA GLU A 85 -20.89 -0.14 -4.43
C GLU A 85 -19.84 -1.25 -4.32
N THR A 86 -18.86 -1.27 -5.23
CA THR A 86 -17.85 -2.32 -5.32
C THR A 86 -16.47 -1.70 -5.53
N PHE A 87 -15.50 -2.12 -4.71
CA PHE A 87 -14.09 -1.89 -4.92
C PHE A 87 -13.57 -2.81 -6.01
N TYR A 88 -12.73 -2.27 -6.90
CA TYR A 88 -12.02 -3.01 -7.94
C TYR A 88 -10.53 -2.73 -7.81
N VAL A 89 -9.73 -3.78 -7.69
CA VAL A 89 -8.27 -3.70 -7.65
C VAL A 89 -7.70 -4.47 -8.84
N GLU A 90 -7.05 -3.76 -9.75
CA GLU A 90 -6.30 -4.35 -10.87
C GLU A 90 -4.81 -4.43 -10.49
N TYR A 91 -4.09 -5.47 -10.89
CA TYR A 91 -2.62 -5.52 -10.81
C TYR A 91 -2.04 -6.39 -11.93
N LEU A 92 -0.80 -6.11 -12.31
CA LEU A 92 -0.07 -6.95 -13.28
C LEU A 92 0.67 -8.06 -12.55
N SER A 93 0.83 -9.19 -13.23
CA SER A 93 1.45 -10.39 -12.71
C SER A 93 2.34 -11.02 -13.78
N ASP A 94 3.56 -11.38 -13.39
CA ASP A 94 4.50 -12.20 -14.17
C ASP A 94 4.76 -13.49 -13.40
N SER A 95 5.07 -14.57 -14.11
CA SER A 95 5.30 -15.88 -13.48
C SER A 95 6.28 -15.87 -12.30
N VAL A 96 7.40 -15.15 -12.43
CA VAL A 96 8.47 -15.11 -11.40
C VAL A 96 9.11 -13.73 -11.23
N SER A 97 9.35 -13.01 -12.32
CA SER A 97 10.31 -11.90 -12.37
C SER A 97 9.79 -10.73 -13.19
N GLU A 98 10.15 -9.50 -12.79
CA GLU A 98 9.81 -8.29 -13.55
C GLU A 98 10.41 -8.35 -14.95
N HIS A 99 9.56 -8.09 -15.93
CA HIS A 99 9.91 -8.08 -17.35
C HIS A 99 10.36 -9.43 -17.92
N ILE A 100 9.92 -10.53 -17.31
CA ILE A 100 10.13 -11.88 -17.83
C ILE A 100 8.76 -12.52 -18.08
N PRO A 101 8.37 -12.73 -19.35
CA PRO A 101 7.07 -13.32 -19.68
C PRO A 101 6.94 -14.77 -19.18
N PRO A 102 5.71 -15.31 -19.02
CA PRO A 102 4.44 -14.70 -19.40
C PRO A 102 3.98 -13.62 -18.41
N CYS A 103 3.20 -12.66 -18.94
CA CYS A 103 2.61 -11.56 -18.18
C CYS A 103 1.10 -11.46 -18.43
N GLN A 104 0.33 -11.11 -17.41
CA GLN A 104 -1.10 -10.84 -17.49
C GLN A 104 -1.51 -9.78 -16.48
N THR A 105 -2.75 -9.32 -16.60
CA THR A 105 -3.35 -8.42 -15.62
C THR A 105 -4.54 -9.10 -14.98
N LEU A 106 -4.57 -9.06 -13.64
CA LEU A 106 -5.59 -9.67 -12.79
C LEU A 106 -6.48 -8.60 -12.14
N LEU A 107 -7.72 -8.97 -11.84
CA LEU A 107 -8.71 -8.16 -11.14
C LEU A 107 -9.17 -8.89 -9.88
N ILE A 108 -9.26 -8.16 -8.78
CA ILE A 108 -9.90 -8.58 -7.52
C ILE A 108 -10.98 -7.54 -7.20
N HIS A 109 -12.11 -7.96 -6.66
CA HIS A 109 -13.17 -7.03 -6.26
C HIS A 109 -13.73 -7.34 -4.86
N SER A 110 -14.33 -6.33 -4.22
CA SER A 110 -14.96 -6.45 -2.91
C SER A 110 -16.13 -5.48 -2.76
N LYS A 111 -17.22 -5.91 -2.14
CA LYS A 111 -18.37 -5.03 -1.84
C LYS A 111 -18.21 -4.26 -0.53
N ASP A 112 -17.51 -4.84 0.43
CA ASP A 112 -17.39 -4.36 1.81
C ASP A 112 -15.97 -3.90 2.16
N GLY A 113 -15.01 -4.07 1.25
CA GLY A 113 -13.60 -3.78 1.47
C GLY A 113 -12.92 -4.77 2.44
N GLN A 114 -13.61 -5.83 2.86
CA GLN A 114 -13.13 -6.83 3.83
C GLN A 114 -13.06 -8.23 3.23
N ASN A 115 -14.04 -8.61 2.42
CA ASN A 115 -14.10 -9.89 1.74
C ASN A 115 -13.81 -9.65 0.26
N TRP A 116 -12.67 -10.15 -0.20
CA TRP A 116 -12.19 -9.96 -1.56
C TRP A 116 -12.36 -11.24 -2.37
N SER A 117 -12.67 -11.10 -3.66
CA SER A 117 -12.79 -12.22 -4.60
C SER A 117 -11.43 -12.94 -4.78
N LYS A 118 -11.43 -14.11 -5.43
CA LYS A 118 -10.17 -14.61 -6.02
C LYS A 118 -9.75 -13.70 -7.18
N PRO A 119 -8.45 -13.63 -7.51
CA PRO A 119 -7.99 -12.95 -8.71
C PRO A 119 -8.56 -13.59 -9.98
N GLU A 120 -9.00 -12.75 -10.92
CA GLU A 120 -9.47 -13.18 -12.24
C GLU A 120 -8.69 -12.46 -13.35
N VAL A 121 -8.45 -13.14 -14.46
CA VAL A 121 -7.77 -12.53 -15.61
C VAL A 121 -8.68 -11.52 -16.29
N ILE A 122 -8.33 -10.24 -16.17
CA ILE A 122 -9.02 -9.14 -16.86
C ILE A 122 -8.40 -8.87 -18.23
N PHE A 123 -7.07 -8.96 -18.35
CA PHE A 123 -6.35 -8.93 -19.62
C PHE A 123 -5.35 -10.10 -19.67
N PRO A 124 -5.51 -11.03 -20.64
CA PRO A 124 -4.69 -12.24 -20.71
C PRO A 124 -3.31 -11.97 -21.33
N PRO A 125 -2.39 -12.94 -21.30
CA PRO A 125 -1.16 -12.88 -22.08
C PRO A 125 -1.46 -12.64 -23.57
N TYR A 126 -0.65 -11.78 -24.21
CA TYR A 126 -0.74 -11.47 -25.64
C TYR A 126 0.49 -12.05 -26.34
N ILE A 127 0.33 -12.98 -27.27
CA ILE A 127 1.48 -13.63 -27.93
C ILE A 127 2.09 -12.69 -28.98
N MET A 128 3.40 -12.44 -28.89
CA MET A 128 4.08 -11.60 -29.88
C MET A 128 4.19 -12.32 -31.23
N PRO A 129 3.90 -11.66 -32.36
CA PRO A 129 4.09 -12.24 -33.69
C PRO A 129 5.53 -12.71 -33.94
N GLU A 130 5.69 -13.84 -34.61
CA GLU A 130 7.00 -14.34 -35.02
C GLU A 130 7.76 -13.31 -35.87
N GLY A 131 9.03 -13.09 -35.56
CA GLY A 131 9.88 -12.14 -36.29
C GLY A 131 9.72 -10.67 -35.87
N LEU A 132 8.82 -10.35 -34.93
CA LEU A 132 8.71 -9.01 -34.35
C LEU A 132 10.04 -8.59 -33.73
N GLN A 133 10.52 -7.39 -34.05
CA GLN A 133 11.75 -6.81 -33.53
C GLN A 133 11.56 -5.31 -33.26
N LYS A 134 12.20 -4.80 -32.20
CA LYS A 134 12.17 -3.36 -31.87
C LYS A 134 13.08 -2.54 -32.78
N THR A 135 14.21 -3.12 -33.19
CA THR A 135 15.20 -2.45 -34.05
C THR A 135 15.56 -3.35 -35.24
N PRO A 136 16.02 -2.79 -36.37
CA PRO A 136 16.35 -3.57 -37.57
C PRO A 136 17.31 -4.74 -37.33
N ASP A 137 18.29 -4.56 -36.44
CA ASP A 137 19.34 -5.52 -36.11
C ASP A 137 19.13 -6.18 -34.73
N GLY A 138 17.94 -6.02 -34.15
CA GLY A 138 17.62 -6.50 -32.81
C GLY A 138 17.25 -7.98 -32.75
N PRO A 139 17.12 -8.53 -31.53
CA PRO A 139 16.52 -9.85 -31.36
C PRO A 139 15.08 -9.85 -31.88
N LYS A 140 14.60 -11.04 -32.23
CA LYS A 140 13.27 -11.27 -32.79
C LYS A 140 12.43 -12.11 -31.84
N ALA A 141 11.14 -11.82 -31.76
CA ALA A 141 10.18 -12.67 -31.09
C ALA A 141 10.05 -14.02 -31.82
N ASP A 142 9.82 -15.09 -31.05
CA ASP A 142 9.77 -16.48 -31.50
C ASP A 142 8.35 -16.96 -31.88
N GLY A 143 7.36 -16.07 -31.84
CA GLY A 143 5.96 -16.41 -32.09
C GLY A 143 5.27 -17.16 -30.94
N LYS A 144 5.92 -17.31 -29.79
CA LYS A 144 5.42 -18.09 -28.63
C LYS A 144 5.49 -17.30 -27.32
N THR A 145 6.43 -16.38 -27.23
CA THR A 145 6.64 -15.54 -26.04
C THR A 145 5.56 -14.46 -25.97
N SER A 146 4.96 -14.27 -24.80
CA SER A 146 3.99 -13.20 -24.62
C SER A 146 4.67 -11.83 -24.50
N ALA A 147 3.94 -10.79 -24.87
CA ALA A 147 4.21 -9.41 -24.48
C ALA A 147 4.19 -9.29 -22.95
N LEU A 148 4.70 -8.16 -22.46
CA LEU A 148 4.65 -7.78 -21.05
C LEU A 148 3.56 -6.75 -20.82
N MET A 149 2.88 -6.83 -19.68
CA MET A 149 1.94 -5.79 -19.28
C MET A 149 2.63 -4.77 -18.38
N HIS A 150 2.30 -3.49 -18.56
CA HIS A 150 2.75 -2.41 -17.68
C HIS A 150 1.75 -1.26 -17.70
N GLN A 151 1.32 -0.81 -16.51
CA GLN A 151 0.32 0.24 -16.37
C GLN A 151 0.68 1.23 -15.26
N ARG A 152 0.35 2.50 -15.51
CA ARG A 152 0.28 3.57 -14.49
C ARG A 152 -1.15 4.05 -14.19
N VAL A 153 -2.11 3.59 -14.99
CA VAL A 153 -3.55 3.85 -14.84
C VAL A 153 -4.30 2.58 -15.23
N GLY A 154 -5.25 2.16 -14.39
CA GLY A 154 -6.01 0.90 -14.58
C GLY A 154 -7.51 1.11 -14.82
N PHE A 155 -8.07 2.24 -14.43
CA PHE A 155 -9.52 2.44 -14.46
C PHE A 155 -9.92 3.82 -14.95
N TYR A 156 -11.08 3.88 -15.61
CA TYR A 156 -11.83 5.10 -15.89
C TYR A 156 -13.32 4.85 -15.66
N VAL A 157 -13.97 5.69 -14.85
CA VAL A 157 -15.42 5.73 -14.73
C VAL A 157 -15.96 6.84 -15.61
N SER A 158 -16.78 6.48 -16.60
CA SER A 158 -17.58 7.44 -17.35
C SER A 158 -18.90 7.65 -16.62
N GLU A 159 -19.04 8.78 -15.93
CA GLU A 159 -20.30 9.15 -15.27
C GLU A 159 -21.43 9.34 -16.27
N LYS A 160 -21.13 9.99 -17.40
CA LYS A 160 -22.10 10.30 -18.45
C LYS A 160 -22.73 9.06 -19.07
N TYR A 161 -21.92 8.01 -19.25
CA TYR A 161 -22.37 6.77 -19.88
C TYR A 161 -22.61 5.62 -18.89
N ASP A 162 -22.34 5.86 -17.60
CA ASP A 162 -22.46 4.89 -16.50
C ASP A 162 -21.69 3.59 -16.80
N LYS A 163 -20.39 3.74 -17.08
CA LYS A 163 -19.50 2.62 -17.44
C LYS A 163 -18.19 2.68 -16.66
N LEU A 164 -17.76 1.51 -16.16
CA LEU A 164 -16.40 1.29 -15.67
C LEU A 164 -15.56 0.66 -16.79
N ILE A 165 -14.48 1.34 -17.16
CA ILE A 165 -13.53 0.90 -18.18
C ILE A 165 -12.23 0.50 -17.49
N ALA A 166 -11.83 -0.76 -17.64
CA ALA A 166 -10.49 -1.21 -17.28
C ALA A 166 -9.51 -0.91 -18.40
N ILE A 167 -8.26 -0.60 -18.06
CA ILE A 167 -7.23 -0.08 -18.96
C ILE A 167 -5.93 -0.84 -18.71
N ALA A 168 -5.35 -1.40 -19.76
CA ALA A 168 -4.05 -2.05 -19.69
C ALA A 168 -3.17 -1.75 -20.90
N TYR A 169 -1.90 -2.14 -20.87
CA TYR A 169 -0.98 -1.91 -21.98
C TYR A 169 -0.05 -3.10 -22.17
N TYR A 170 0.22 -3.43 -23.44
CA TYR A 170 1.17 -4.47 -23.83
C TYR A 170 2.46 -3.84 -24.38
N GLY A 171 3.54 -3.98 -23.62
CA GLY A 171 4.90 -3.66 -24.00
C GLY A 171 5.68 -4.87 -24.52
N ILE A 172 6.88 -4.62 -25.04
CA ILE A 172 7.72 -5.66 -25.64
C ILE A 172 9.02 -5.75 -24.84
N ALA A 173 9.40 -6.96 -24.44
CA ALA A 173 10.76 -7.27 -23.99
C ALA A 173 11.21 -8.56 -24.67
N LEU A 174 12.29 -8.48 -25.45
CA LEU A 174 12.77 -9.62 -26.25
C LEU A 174 13.93 -10.37 -25.60
N PHE A 175 14.47 -9.84 -24.50
CA PHE A 175 15.54 -10.45 -23.70
C PHE A 175 15.55 -9.86 -22.29
N ALA A 176 16.30 -10.48 -21.37
CA ALA A 176 16.45 -9.98 -20.01
C ALA A 176 17.06 -8.56 -20.02
N LYS A 177 16.42 -7.62 -19.29
CA LYS A 177 16.73 -6.18 -19.22
C LYS A 177 16.26 -5.32 -20.40
N ASP A 178 15.53 -5.88 -21.37
CA ASP A 178 14.81 -5.06 -22.34
C ASP A 178 13.67 -4.27 -21.64
N ASP A 179 13.42 -3.03 -22.08
CA ASP A 179 12.46 -2.13 -21.44
C ASP A 179 11.10 -2.16 -22.16
N PRO A 180 10.02 -2.67 -21.53
CA PRO A 180 8.70 -2.73 -22.16
C PRO A 180 8.00 -1.38 -22.30
N ASN A 181 8.49 -0.34 -21.62
CA ASN A 181 7.95 1.02 -21.63
C ASN A 181 8.92 1.99 -22.32
N ASP A 182 9.57 1.54 -23.39
CA ASP A 182 10.52 2.32 -24.20
C ASP A 182 9.84 3.14 -25.33
N GLY A 183 8.51 3.05 -25.47
CA GLY A 183 7.72 3.67 -26.52
C GLY A 183 7.63 2.83 -27.81
N ASN A 184 8.19 1.62 -27.82
CA ASN A 184 8.17 0.70 -28.95
C ASN A 184 7.31 -0.55 -28.67
N GLY A 185 6.33 -0.47 -27.77
CA GLY A 185 5.45 -1.60 -27.45
C GLY A 185 4.36 -1.84 -28.48
N ILE A 186 3.32 -2.57 -28.09
CA ILE A 186 2.21 -2.96 -28.96
C ILE A 186 1.10 -1.91 -28.92
N GLY A 187 0.59 -1.62 -27.73
CA GLY A 187 -0.49 -0.67 -27.55
C GLY A 187 -1.28 -0.84 -26.27
N ARG A 188 -2.16 0.13 -26.05
CA ARG A 188 -3.05 0.21 -24.89
C ARG A 188 -4.38 -0.44 -25.21
N VAL A 189 -4.87 -1.30 -24.32
CA VAL A 189 -6.14 -2.00 -24.42
C VAL A 189 -7.11 -1.56 -23.34
N VAL A 190 -8.40 -1.76 -23.63
CA VAL A 190 -9.51 -1.45 -22.74
C VAL A 190 -10.58 -2.52 -22.84
N ARG A 191 -11.34 -2.70 -21.76
CA ARG A 191 -12.61 -3.40 -21.77
C ARG A 191 -13.54 -2.87 -20.70
N GLU A 192 -14.83 -3.04 -20.88
CA GLU A 192 -15.83 -2.66 -19.88
C GLU A 192 -15.96 -3.73 -18.79
N ILE A 193 -16.01 -3.31 -17.54
CA ILE A 193 -16.52 -4.10 -16.41
C ILE A 193 -17.99 -3.71 -16.23
N LYS A 194 -18.91 -4.66 -16.35
CA LYS A 194 -20.35 -4.40 -16.25
C LYS A 194 -20.85 -4.54 -14.81
N LYS A 195 -22.04 -3.99 -14.55
CA LYS A 195 -22.69 -4.05 -13.23
C LYS A 195 -22.97 -5.46 -12.72
N ASP A 196 -23.14 -6.42 -13.62
CA ASP A 196 -23.34 -7.83 -13.29
C ASP A 196 -22.03 -8.60 -13.02
N GLY A 197 -20.88 -7.92 -13.07
CA GLY A 197 -19.55 -8.49 -12.91
C GLY A 197 -18.95 -9.08 -14.19
N THR A 198 -19.72 -9.18 -15.29
CA THR A 198 -19.19 -9.71 -16.55
C THR A 198 -18.36 -8.67 -17.30
N TYR A 199 -17.47 -9.14 -18.18
CA TYR A 199 -16.59 -8.27 -18.95
C TYR A 199 -17.04 -8.13 -20.40
N GLY A 200 -16.99 -6.90 -20.94
CA GLY A 200 -17.06 -6.65 -22.37
C GLY A 200 -15.83 -7.21 -23.11
N PRO A 201 -15.86 -7.32 -24.45
CA PRO A 201 -14.68 -7.74 -25.21
C PRO A 201 -13.51 -6.76 -25.07
N ILE A 202 -12.29 -7.25 -25.28
CA ILE A 202 -11.07 -6.43 -25.26
C ILE A 202 -10.93 -5.69 -26.59
N TYR A 203 -10.55 -4.43 -26.51
CA TYR A 203 -10.24 -3.58 -27.66
C TYR A 203 -8.93 -2.84 -27.45
N PHE A 204 -8.19 -2.57 -28.54
CA PHE A 204 -7.14 -1.55 -28.49
C PHE A 204 -7.77 -0.15 -28.39
N LEU A 205 -7.38 0.60 -27.37
CA LEU A 205 -7.63 2.03 -27.23
C LEU A 205 -6.67 2.83 -28.11
N ARG A 206 -5.39 2.42 -28.12
CA ARG A 206 -4.32 3.02 -28.92
C ARG A 206 -3.29 1.99 -29.33
N TYR A 207 -2.69 2.20 -30.50
CA TYR A 207 -1.52 1.46 -30.96
C TYR A 207 -0.27 2.33 -30.77
N ASN A 208 0.87 1.70 -30.53
CA ASN A 208 2.17 2.32 -30.79
C ASN A 208 2.48 2.29 -32.29
N HIS A 209 3.41 3.12 -32.73
CA HIS A 209 3.71 3.41 -34.14
C HIS A 209 3.90 2.19 -35.07
N ALA A 210 4.41 1.06 -34.56
CA ALA A 210 4.62 -0.16 -35.35
C ALA A 210 3.35 -1.01 -35.54
N PHE A 211 2.27 -0.71 -34.82
CA PHE A 211 1.07 -1.53 -34.74
C PHE A 211 -0.17 -0.81 -35.27
N ASN A 212 -1.13 -1.60 -35.75
CA ASN A 212 -2.42 -1.15 -36.26
C ASN A 212 -3.39 -2.33 -36.36
N ALA A 213 -4.63 -2.05 -36.78
CA ALA A 213 -5.69 -3.06 -36.86
C ALA A 213 -5.40 -4.27 -37.79
N LYS A 214 -4.35 -4.24 -38.62
CA LYS A 214 -3.97 -5.36 -39.51
C LYS A 214 -2.97 -6.33 -38.88
N ASN A 215 -2.27 -5.94 -37.81
CA ASN A 215 -1.21 -6.74 -37.19
C ASN A 215 -1.39 -6.88 -35.67
N THR A 216 -2.63 -6.77 -35.19
CA THR A 216 -2.99 -6.95 -33.78
C THR A 216 -4.19 -7.87 -33.61
N ASP A 217 -4.24 -8.61 -32.51
CA ASP A 217 -5.24 -9.67 -32.28
C ASP A 217 -6.58 -9.18 -31.76
N TYR A 218 -6.62 -7.99 -31.17
CA TYR A 218 -7.85 -7.35 -30.71
C TYR A 218 -8.29 -6.23 -31.66
N PRO A 219 -9.60 -6.03 -31.86
CA PRO A 219 -10.11 -4.93 -32.67
C PRO A 219 -9.84 -3.56 -32.02
N PHE A 220 -9.75 -2.52 -32.84
CA PHE A 220 -9.73 -1.13 -32.35
C PHE A 220 -11.08 -0.75 -31.72
N TYR A 221 -11.10 0.02 -30.63
CA TYR A 221 -12.30 0.29 -29.83
C TYR A 221 -13.47 0.88 -30.65
N LYS A 222 -13.18 1.69 -31.68
CA LYS A 222 -14.19 2.23 -32.61
C LYS A 222 -14.99 1.17 -33.37
N LYS A 223 -14.54 -0.08 -33.40
CA LYS A 223 -15.27 -1.22 -33.98
C LYS A 223 -16.34 -1.79 -33.05
N SER A 224 -16.36 -1.40 -31.78
CA SER A 224 -17.43 -1.81 -30.86
C SER A 224 -18.80 -1.35 -31.37
N ARG A 225 -19.80 -2.21 -31.18
CA ARG A 225 -21.21 -1.90 -31.46
C ARG A 225 -21.85 -1.09 -30.34
N ASP A 226 -21.27 -1.13 -29.13
CA ASP A 226 -21.71 -0.31 -28.01
C ASP A 226 -21.19 1.12 -28.17
N LYS A 227 -22.08 2.03 -28.59
CA LYS A 227 -21.75 3.44 -28.82
C LYS A 227 -21.42 4.19 -27.52
N LYS A 228 -21.98 3.77 -26.39
CA LYS A 228 -21.66 4.35 -25.08
C LYS A 228 -20.25 3.96 -24.64
N PHE A 229 -19.84 2.71 -24.90
CA PHE A 229 -18.47 2.26 -24.66
C PHE A 229 -17.47 3.04 -25.52
N VAL A 230 -17.75 3.19 -26.82
CA VAL A 230 -16.90 3.98 -27.72
C VAL A 230 -16.75 5.42 -27.21
N ALA A 231 -17.85 6.04 -26.78
CA ALA A 231 -17.83 7.41 -26.28
C ALA A 231 -17.09 7.53 -24.93
N ALA A 232 -17.17 6.54 -24.04
CA ALA A 232 -16.36 6.49 -22.82
C ALA A 232 -14.85 6.38 -23.13
N CYS A 233 -14.47 5.59 -24.14
CA CYS A 233 -13.07 5.56 -24.62
C CYS A 233 -12.61 6.91 -25.21
N ASP A 234 -13.50 7.62 -25.91
CA ASP A 234 -13.21 8.97 -26.40
C ASP A 234 -12.99 9.97 -25.25
N GLU A 235 -13.75 9.84 -24.15
CA GLU A 235 -13.55 10.67 -22.95
C GLU A 235 -12.17 10.45 -22.32
N ILE A 236 -11.68 9.20 -22.27
CA ILE A 236 -10.32 8.89 -21.80
C ILE A 236 -9.27 9.63 -22.64
N LEU A 237 -9.37 9.52 -23.97
CA LEU A 237 -8.40 10.12 -24.90
C LEU A 237 -8.46 11.65 -24.96
N ALA A 238 -9.63 12.23 -24.69
CA ALA A 238 -9.81 13.67 -24.61
C ALA A 238 -9.35 14.25 -23.26
N ASN A 239 -9.12 13.42 -22.24
CA ASN A 239 -8.74 13.87 -20.92
C ASN A 239 -7.20 13.96 -20.79
N PRO A 240 -6.62 15.18 -20.72
CA PRO A 240 -5.17 15.35 -20.65
C PRO A 240 -4.56 14.75 -19.38
N LEU A 241 -5.29 14.66 -18.27
CA LEU A 241 -4.82 14.06 -17.02
C LEU A 241 -4.71 12.53 -17.13
N TYR A 242 -5.55 11.89 -17.94
CA TYR A 242 -5.38 10.48 -18.30
C TYR A 242 -4.21 10.30 -19.25
N MET A 243 -4.09 11.16 -20.25
CA MET A 243 -2.96 11.11 -21.18
C MET A 243 -1.61 11.28 -20.47
N MET A 244 -1.51 12.14 -19.46
CA MET A 244 -0.30 12.28 -18.63
C MET A 244 0.11 10.99 -17.90
N GLN A 245 -0.84 10.09 -17.59
CA GLN A 245 -0.52 8.79 -16.98
C GLN A 245 0.00 7.78 -18.01
N MET A 246 -0.10 8.06 -19.31
CA MET A 246 0.25 7.13 -20.38
C MET A 246 1.61 7.42 -21.02
N VAL A 247 2.29 8.48 -20.56
CA VAL A 247 3.52 9.03 -21.17
C VAL A 247 4.69 8.03 -21.21
N GLU A 248 4.80 7.16 -20.20
CA GLU A 248 5.90 6.19 -20.10
C GLU A 248 5.84 5.15 -21.23
N GLU A 249 4.63 4.68 -21.55
CA GLU A 249 4.43 3.60 -22.52
C GLU A 249 4.09 4.09 -23.94
N ALA A 250 3.55 5.30 -24.06
CA ALA A 250 3.21 5.88 -25.35
C ALA A 250 4.43 6.14 -26.24
N ASP A 251 4.18 6.34 -27.53
CA ASP A 251 5.19 6.83 -28.47
C ASP A 251 5.80 8.14 -27.94
N ARG A 252 7.11 8.35 -28.14
CA ARG A 252 7.86 9.43 -27.49
C ARG A 252 7.42 10.83 -27.93
N ASP A 253 6.89 10.96 -29.13
CA ASP A 253 6.43 12.19 -29.76
C ASP A 253 4.90 12.31 -29.80
N ASP A 254 4.17 11.42 -29.11
CA ASP A 254 2.71 11.36 -29.10
C ASP A 254 2.06 12.73 -28.81
N GLU A 255 1.28 13.21 -29.78
CA GLU A 255 0.66 14.54 -29.74
C GLU A 255 -0.38 14.69 -28.64
N LEU A 256 -1.00 13.60 -28.19
CA LEU A 256 -2.01 13.65 -27.13
C LEU A 256 -1.40 13.79 -25.73
N ILE A 257 -0.09 13.57 -25.59
CA ILE A 257 0.62 13.70 -24.31
C ILE A 257 0.93 15.18 -24.04
N PRO A 258 0.35 15.80 -22.99
CA PRO A 258 0.52 17.23 -22.73
C PRO A 258 1.97 17.62 -22.43
N LEU A 259 2.66 16.84 -21.59
CA LEU A 259 4.05 17.04 -21.23
C LEU A 259 4.88 15.81 -21.58
N LYS A 260 5.66 15.91 -22.66
CA LYS A 260 6.36 14.77 -23.29
C LYS A 260 7.54 14.21 -22.48
N LYS A 261 8.05 14.99 -21.52
CA LYS A 261 9.15 14.53 -20.66
C LYS A 261 8.67 13.35 -19.82
N GLN A 262 9.47 12.29 -19.79
CA GLN A 262 9.14 10.96 -19.27
C GLN A 262 9.16 10.91 -17.73
N TYR A 263 8.43 11.82 -17.07
CA TYR A 263 8.16 11.75 -15.64
C TYR A 263 7.25 10.55 -15.35
N LYS A 264 7.48 9.88 -14.22
CA LYS A 264 6.96 8.52 -13.99
C LYS A 264 5.82 8.48 -12.99
N ALA A 265 4.82 7.66 -13.28
CA ALA A 265 3.68 7.33 -12.41
C ALA A 265 2.89 8.56 -11.94
N PHE A 266 2.43 9.38 -12.89
CA PHE A 266 1.63 10.56 -12.62
C PHE A 266 0.41 10.25 -11.72
N SER A 267 0.21 11.09 -10.70
CA SER A 267 -1.03 11.23 -9.93
C SER A 267 -1.35 12.71 -9.79
N TYR A 268 -2.61 13.02 -9.49
CA TYR A 268 -3.05 14.40 -9.33
C TYR A 268 -4.22 14.51 -8.37
N TYR A 269 -4.46 15.74 -7.94
CA TYR A 269 -5.70 16.19 -7.32
C TYR A 269 -5.98 17.65 -7.69
N HIS A 270 -7.22 18.08 -7.56
CA HIS A 270 -7.61 19.48 -7.70
C HIS A 270 -7.55 20.20 -6.36
N LEU A 271 -6.95 21.39 -6.37
CA LEU A 271 -7.02 22.35 -5.27
C LEU A 271 -8.40 23.02 -5.23
N ASP A 272 -8.71 23.71 -4.13
CA ASP A 272 -9.99 24.43 -3.95
C ASP A 272 -10.22 25.52 -5.01
N ASN A 273 -9.14 26.08 -5.57
CA ASN A 273 -9.20 27.07 -6.64
C ASN A 273 -9.37 26.45 -8.05
N GLY A 274 -9.42 25.12 -8.16
CA GLY A 274 -9.52 24.38 -9.42
C GLY A 274 -8.19 24.12 -10.14
N ASP A 275 -7.07 24.62 -9.63
CA ASP A 275 -5.75 24.27 -10.16
C ASP A 275 -5.45 22.78 -9.89
N VAL A 276 -4.74 22.14 -10.81
CA VAL A 276 -4.37 20.73 -10.70
C VAL A 276 -2.94 20.60 -10.19
N VAL A 277 -2.75 19.91 -9.07
CA VAL A 277 -1.43 19.49 -8.61
C VAL A 277 -1.05 18.18 -9.27
N GLY A 278 0.14 18.13 -9.85
CA GLY A 278 0.75 16.91 -10.39
C GLY A 278 1.83 16.37 -9.48
N LEU A 279 1.87 15.05 -9.30
CA LEU A 279 2.88 14.32 -8.55
C LEU A 279 3.39 13.12 -9.35
N TRP A 280 4.70 12.90 -9.33
CA TRP A 280 5.38 11.77 -9.96
C TRP A 280 6.37 11.12 -8.98
N LYS A 281 6.99 10.01 -9.37
CA LYS A 281 8.14 9.42 -8.64
C LYS A 281 9.17 10.48 -8.24
N HIS A 282 9.89 10.22 -7.15
CA HIS A 282 10.82 11.16 -6.49
C HIS A 282 10.15 12.39 -5.88
N ALA A 283 8.84 12.33 -5.67
CA ALA A 283 8.00 13.48 -5.35
C ALA A 283 8.25 14.68 -6.28
N LEU A 284 8.50 14.44 -7.58
CA LEU A 284 8.47 15.52 -8.55
C LEU A 284 7.06 16.12 -8.56
N THR A 285 6.96 17.43 -8.65
CA THR A 285 5.68 18.15 -8.60
C THR A 285 5.63 19.34 -9.55
N SER A 286 4.42 19.68 -9.98
CA SER A 286 4.09 20.86 -10.78
C SER A 286 2.60 21.18 -10.62
N ILE A 287 2.18 22.33 -11.13
CA ILE A 287 0.78 22.77 -11.15
C ILE A 287 0.36 23.06 -12.59
N SER A 288 -0.88 22.69 -12.90
CA SER A 288 -1.58 23.08 -14.12
C SER A 288 -2.77 23.97 -13.79
N LYS A 289 -2.94 25.06 -14.55
CA LYS A 289 -4.06 26.01 -14.39
C LYS A 289 -5.14 25.89 -15.46
N ASP A 290 -5.02 24.90 -16.33
CA ASP A 290 -5.88 24.71 -17.51
C ASP A 290 -6.41 23.27 -17.63
N GLY A 291 -6.48 22.57 -16.49
CA GLY A 291 -6.99 21.20 -16.41
C GLY A 291 -6.02 20.14 -16.93
N GLY A 292 -4.71 20.38 -16.85
CA GLY A 292 -3.66 19.42 -17.22
C GLY A 292 -3.13 19.55 -18.65
N LYS A 293 -3.55 20.58 -19.41
CA LYS A 293 -3.10 20.78 -20.80
C LYS A 293 -1.70 21.37 -20.85
N THR A 294 -1.36 22.24 -19.90
CA THR A 294 -0.01 22.78 -19.72
C THR A 294 0.39 22.69 -18.25
N TRP A 295 1.70 22.56 -18.01
CA TRP A 295 2.28 22.38 -16.68
C TRP A 295 3.37 23.42 -16.44
N TYR A 296 3.45 23.91 -15.21
CA TYR A 296 4.53 24.82 -14.80
C TYR A 296 5.88 24.11 -14.86
N GLU A 297 6.86 24.76 -15.48
CA GLU A 297 8.23 24.27 -15.63
C GLU A 297 9.23 25.30 -15.05
N PRO A 298 10.34 24.87 -14.46
CA PRO A 298 10.80 23.48 -14.38
C PRO A 298 10.02 22.64 -13.33
N VAL A 299 9.68 21.40 -13.67
CA VAL A 299 9.21 20.38 -12.72
C VAL A 299 10.38 20.00 -11.81
N GLN A 300 10.16 20.07 -10.49
CA GLN A 300 11.19 19.85 -9.48
C GLN A 300 10.69 18.91 -8.39
N ARG A 301 11.62 18.39 -7.57
CA ARG A 301 11.25 17.64 -6.35
C ARG A 301 10.52 18.58 -5.40
N ALA A 302 9.40 18.11 -4.85
CA ALA A 302 8.66 18.76 -3.78
C ALA A 302 9.60 19.01 -2.60
N TYR A 303 9.73 20.26 -2.20
CA TYR A 303 10.69 20.65 -1.17
C TYR A 303 10.36 19.95 0.16
N GLY A 304 11.38 19.46 0.87
CA GLY A 304 11.22 18.80 2.18
C GLY A 304 10.72 17.35 2.14
N PHE A 305 10.09 16.90 1.06
CA PHE A 305 9.67 15.49 0.91
C PHE A 305 10.89 14.58 0.78
N VAL A 306 10.96 13.54 1.62
CA VAL A 306 11.86 12.41 1.43
C VAL A 306 11.11 11.36 0.62
N ASN A 307 11.43 11.18 -0.65
CA ASN A 307 10.83 10.16 -1.50
C ASN A 307 11.76 9.77 -2.64
N SER A 308 11.64 8.51 -3.08
CA SER A 308 12.48 7.92 -4.11
C SER A 308 11.65 7.25 -5.22
N ASN A 309 12.01 6.03 -5.61
CA ASN A 309 11.53 5.37 -6.81
C ASN A 309 10.19 4.61 -6.69
N ALA A 310 9.61 4.53 -5.50
CA ALA A 310 8.49 3.64 -5.18
C ALA A 310 7.09 4.28 -5.27
N LYS A 311 6.99 5.37 -6.04
CA LYS A 311 5.82 6.26 -6.19
C LYS A 311 5.55 7.13 -4.93
N ILE A 312 4.71 8.13 -5.17
CA ILE A 312 3.97 8.91 -4.19
C ILE A 312 2.54 9.02 -4.74
N TRP A 313 1.55 8.92 -3.85
CA TRP A 313 0.15 9.15 -4.15
C TRP A 313 -0.30 10.42 -3.44
N GLY A 314 -1.12 11.24 -4.09
CA GLY A 314 -1.77 12.39 -3.44
C GLY A 314 -3.24 12.43 -3.81
N GLN A 315 -4.10 12.83 -2.86
CA GLN A 315 -5.52 13.02 -3.10
C GLN A 315 -6.13 14.05 -2.15
N ARG A 316 -7.30 14.57 -2.53
CA ARG A 316 -8.23 15.23 -1.62
C ARG A 316 -8.92 14.18 -0.73
N THR A 317 -9.16 14.51 0.52
CA THR A 317 -9.87 13.67 1.50
C THR A 317 -11.31 14.15 1.69
N THR A 318 -12.16 13.28 2.24
CA THR A 318 -13.61 13.53 2.37
C THR A 318 -13.98 14.63 3.36
N ASP A 319 -13.06 14.98 4.26
CA ASP A 319 -13.15 16.15 5.14
C ASP A 319 -12.71 17.47 4.46
N GLY A 320 -12.41 17.44 3.16
CA GLY A 320 -12.04 18.61 2.36
C GLY A 320 -10.56 18.97 2.41
N LYS A 321 -9.73 18.20 3.12
CA LYS A 321 -8.29 18.37 3.22
C LYS A 321 -7.55 17.56 2.15
N PHE A 322 -6.24 17.41 2.30
CA PHE A 322 -5.39 16.70 1.36
C PHE A 322 -4.44 15.74 2.09
N ALA A 323 -4.13 14.62 1.45
CA ALA A 323 -3.20 13.63 1.94
C ALA A 323 -2.23 13.20 0.84
N THR A 324 -0.97 12.95 1.21
CA THR A 324 0.01 12.24 0.39
C THR A 324 0.42 10.94 1.09
N VAL A 325 0.53 9.85 0.33
CA VAL A 325 0.95 8.54 0.84
C VAL A 325 2.15 8.06 0.03
N TYR A 326 3.23 7.68 0.72
CA TYR A 326 4.50 7.38 0.07
C TYR A 326 5.44 6.60 1.00
N ASN A 327 6.55 6.12 0.45
CA ASN A 327 7.69 5.69 1.25
C ASN A 327 8.54 6.92 1.61
N PRO A 328 8.63 7.34 2.89
CA PRO A 328 9.39 8.51 3.33
C PRO A 328 10.89 8.20 3.45
N SER A 329 11.46 7.56 2.42
CA SER A 329 12.76 6.89 2.46
C SER A 329 13.33 6.67 1.05
N GLU A 330 14.63 6.41 0.98
CA GLU A 330 15.28 5.84 -0.21
C GLU A 330 15.05 4.32 -0.33
N TYR A 331 14.67 3.68 0.77
CA TYR A 331 14.17 2.33 0.82
C TYR A 331 12.64 2.31 0.62
N ARG A 332 12.07 1.14 0.30
CA ARG A 332 10.62 1.02 0.07
C ARG A 332 9.84 0.67 1.35
N TRP A 333 10.24 1.26 2.47
CA TRP A 333 9.56 1.17 3.75
C TRP A 333 9.82 2.43 4.61
N PRO A 334 8.94 2.72 5.58
CA PRO A 334 7.56 2.23 5.70
C PRO A 334 6.67 2.78 4.57
N LEU A 335 5.37 2.49 4.59
CA LEU A 335 4.36 3.33 3.93
C LEU A 335 3.78 4.33 4.94
N ALA A 336 3.85 5.63 4.62
CA ALA A 336 3.44 6.72 5.51
C ALA A 336 2.48 7.68 4.81
N VAL A 337 1.69 8.41 5.61
CA VAL A 337 0.76 9.46 5.18
C VAL A 337 1.19 10.80 5.77
N SER A 338 1.11 11.85 4.96
CA SER A 338 1.24 13.25 5.38
C SER A 338 0.00 14.03 4.96
N THR A 339 -0.48 14.92 5.81
CA THR A 339 -1.70 15.71 5.60
C THR A 339 -1.40 17.18 5.36
N SER A 340 -2.32 17.85 4.67
CA SER A 340 -2.27 19.27 4.32
C SER A 340 -3.68 19.85 4.34
N GLU A 341 -3.82 21.07 4.84
CA GLU A 341 -5.09 21.81 4.81
C GLU A 341 -5.38 22.41 3.43
N ASP A 342 -4.33 22.77 2.67
CA ASP A 342 -4.43 23.54 1.43
C ASP A 342 -4.00 22.78 0.18
N GLY A 343 -3.48 21.56 0.34
CA GLY A 343 -2.98 20.73 -0.76
C GLY A 343 -1.62 21.15 -1.29
N LEU A 344 -0.91 22.05 -0.61
CA LEU A 344 0.43 22.48 -0.98
C LEU A 344 1.42 22.28 0.17
N ASN A 345 1.09 22.76 1.37
CA ASN A 345 1.95 22.65 2.53
C ASN A 345 1.56 21.44 3.40
N TYR A 346 2.40 20.41 3.42
CA TYR A 346 2.23 19.21 4.22
C TYR A 346 3.03 19.32 5.53
N THR A 347 2.38 19.06 6.67
CA THR A 347 2.93 19.43 7.98
C THR A 347 3.16 18.28 8.95
N ASP A 348 2.62 17.10 8.68
CA ASP A 348 2.76 15.92 9.55
C ASP A 348 3.13 14.65 8.78
N MET A 349 3.51 13.60 9.50
CA MET A 349 3.83 12.31 8.93
C MET A 349 3.47 11.20 9.92
N MET A 350 2.63 10.27 9.48
CA MET A 350 2.10 9.16 10.27
C MET A 350 2.25 7.84 9.52
N LEU A 351 2.33 6.73 10.25
CA LEU A 351 2.49 5.40 9.68
C LEU A 351 1.15 4.84 9.16
N VAL A 352 1.18 4.29 7.93
CA VAL A 352 0.09 3.50 7.35
C VAL A 352 0.41 2.01 7.47
N HIS A 353 1.57 1.60 6.95
CA HIS A 353 2.04 0.21 6.95
C HIS A 353 3.51 0.15 7.35
N GLY A 354 3.82 -0.50 8.47
CA GLY A 354 5.18 -0.61 9.02
C GLY A 354 5.73 -2.03 9.15
N GLU A 355 4.99 -3.02 8.68
CA GLU A 355 5.46 -4.40 8.59
C GLU A 355 6.14 -4.67 7.24
N ILE A 356 7.03 -5.65 7.22
CA ILE A 356 7.62 -6.16 5.97
C ILE A 356 7.59 -7.68 6.03
N SER A 357 6.73 -8.29 5.21
CA SER A 357 6.79 -9.73 4.97
C SER A 357 8.15 -10.09 4.39
N PRO A 358 8.77 -11.24 4.75
CA PRO A 358 9.87 -11.79 4.00
C PRO A 358 9.48 -11.97 2.53
N MET A 359 10.38 -11.63 1.62
CA MET A 359 10.22 -11.97 0.21
C MET A 359 10.45 -13.47 0.05
N ARG A 360 9.36 -14.24 -0.14
CA ARG A 360 9.40 -15.70 -0.17
C ARG A 360 10.01 -16.21 -1.46
N TYR A 361 9.74 -15.54 -2.58
CA TYR A 361 10.19 -15.95 -3.90
C TYR A 361 11.14 -14.92 -4.51
N GLY A 362 12.33 -15.37 -4.91
CA GLY A 362 13.31 -14.52 -5.59
C GLY A 362 12.86 -14.17 -7.01
N GLY A 363 13.38 -13.07 -7.55
CA GLY A 363 13.05 -12.66 -8.92
C GLY A 363 13.69 -11.35 -9.34
N GLN A 364 13.87 -11.17 -10.66
CA GLN A 364 14.44 -9.96 -11.23
C GLN A 364 13.67 -8.72 -10.80
N TYR A 365 14.40 -7.70 -10.33
CA TYR A 365 13.89 -6.41 -9.86
C TYR A 365 12.82 -6.45 -8.75
N LYS A 366 12.58 -7.60 -8.12
CA LYS A 366 11.82 -7.65 -6.86
C LYS A 366 12.64 -6.95 -5.78
N SER A 367 11.96 -6.15 -4.97
CA SER A 367 12.60 -5.31 -3.94
C SER A 367 11.70 -5.25 -2.73
N ARG A 368 12.27 -5.16 -1.53
CA ARG A 368 11.53 -5.39 -0.28
C ARG A 368 10.69 -4.21 0.19
N GLY A 369 9.58 -4.49 0.88
CA GLY A 369 8.71 -3.51 1.55
C GLY A 369 7.40 -3.17 0.82
N PRO A 370 6.47 -2.46 1.52
CA PRO A 370 5.21 -1.99 0.95
C PRO A 370 5.46 -0.83 -0.01
N GLN A 371 4.99 -0.93 -1.25
CA GLN A 371 5.46 -0.05 -2.32
C GLN A 371 4.46 0.11 -3.46
N TYR A 372 4.70 1.13 -4.29
CA TYR A 372 3.89 1.44 -5.48
C TYR A 372 2.45 1.83 -5.16
N VAL A 373 2.27 2.50 -4.02
CA VAL A 373 0.96 2.97 -3.55
C VAL A 373 0.19 3.74 -4.61
N ARG A 374 -1.11 3.45 -4.68
CA ARG A 374 -2.10 4.14 -5.49
C ARG A 374 -3.41 4.18 -4.71
N GLY A 375 -4.15 5.29 -4.82
CA GLY A 375 -5.52 5.39 -4.32
C GLY A 375 -6.52 5.50 -5.45
N ILE A 376 -7.77 5.80 -5.09
CA ILE A 376 -8.85 6.01 -6.05
C ILE A 376 -8.70 7.39 -6.67
N GLN A 377 -8.50 7.45 -7.99
CA GLN A 377 -8.40 8.69 -8.73
C GLN A 377 -9.73 9.47 -8.70
N GLU A 378 -9.65 10.80 -8.67
CA GLU A 378 -10.83 11.66 -8.82
C GLU A 378 -11.65 11.26 -10.06
N GLY A 379 -12.96 11.13 -9.88
CA GLY A 379 -13.90 10.63 -10.90
C GLY A 379 -14.05 9.11 -10.93
N ASN A 380 -13.13 8.33 -10.36
CA ASN A 380 -13.22 6.85 -10.30
C ASN A 380 -13.95 6.34 -9.04
N GLY A 381 -14.86 7.18 -8.53
CA GLY A 381 -15.76 6.92 -7.41
C GLY A 381 -15.22 7.26 -6.03
N GLN A 382 -16.15 7.35 -5.08
CA GLN A 382 -15.90 7.68 -3.69
C GLN A 382 -16.54 6.61 -2.80
N PRO A 383 -15.76 5.85 -2.02
CA PRO A 383 -16.30 4.90 -1.05
C PRO A 383 -17.24 5.57 -0.04
N ALA A 384 -18.35 4.89 0.28
CA ALA A 384 -19.41 5.41 1.13
C ALA A 384 -19.00 5.58 2.61
N ASP A 385 -17.97 4.86 3.06
CA ASP A 385 -17.45 4.96 4.43
C ASP A 385 -16.60 6.22 4.66
N GLY A 386 -16.34 7.00 3.61
CA GLY A 386 -15.56 8.22 3.65
C GLY A 386 -14.07 8.03 3.92
N LYS A 387 -13.58 6.78 4.02
CA LYS A 387 -12.17 6.48 4.27
C LYS A 387 -11.34 6.70 3.02
N MET A 388 -10.05 6.94 3.21
CA MET A 388 -9.08 6.88 2.12
C MET A 388 -8.67 5.41 1.90
N TRP A 389 -8.90 4.90 0.69
CA TRP A 389 -8.55 3.53 0.30
C TRP A 389 -7.34 3.52 -0.62
N LEU A 390 -6.37 2.68 -0.27
CA LEU A 390 -5.07 2.59 -0.91
C LEU A 390 -4.83 1.14 -1.34
N THR A 391 -4.17 0.95 -2.47
CA THR A 391 -3.63 -0.33 -2.92
C THR A 391 -2.13 -0.23 -3.13
N TYR A 392 -1.40 -1.29 -2.84
CA TYR A 392 0.04 -1.41 -3.03
C TYR A 392 0.43 -2.89 -3.11
N SER A 393 1.71 -3.15 -3.39
CA SER A 393 2.27 -4.49 -3.27
C SER A 393 3.26 -4.55 -2.11
N MET A 394 3.40 -5.71 -1.48
CA MET A 394 4.52 -6.04 -0.61
C MET A 394 5.53 -6.85 -1.42
N ASN A 395 6.79 -6.42 -1.44
CA ASN A 395 7.91 -7.11 -2.12
C ASN A 395 7.77 -7.32 -3.64
N LYS A 396 6.75 -6.73 -4.29
CA LYS A 396 6.29 -7.11 -5.64
C LYS A 396 5.88 -8.60 -5.71
N GLU A 397 5.28 -9.10 -4.63
CA GLU A 397 4.93 -10.52 -4.45
C GLU A 397 3.47 -10.65 -4.01
N ASP A 398 3.10 -9.93 -2.95
CA ASP A 398 1.74 -9.94 -2.40
C ASP A 398 1.02 -8.63 -2.72
N ILE A 399 -0.30 -8.67 -2.87
CA ILE A 399 -1.13 -7.48 -3.11
C ILE A 399 -1.91 -7.15 -1.84
N TRP A 400 -1.92 -5.86 -1.52
CA TRP A 400 -2.44 -5.32 -0.27
C TRP A 400 -3.34 -4.12 -0.54
N VAL A 401 -4.29 -3.94 0.36
CA VAL A 401 -5.06 -2.70 0.49
C VAL A 401 -4.94 -2.14 1.90
N SER A 402 -5.09 -0.83 2.05
CA SER A 402 -5.29 -0.20 3.34
C SER A 402 -6.49 0.74 3.31
N SER A 403 -7.34 0.65 4.33
CA SER A 403 -8.30 1.69 4.65
C SER A 403 -7.73 2.61 5.72
N VAL A 404 -7.72 3.92 5.46
CA VAL A 404 -7.23 4.96 6.37
C VAL A 404 -8.41 5.86 6.76
N PRO A 405 -8.80 5.93 8.04
CA PRO A 405 -9.88 6.82 8.48
C PRO A 405 -9.58 8.29 8.17
N VAL A 406 -10.64 9.03 7.87
CA VAL A 406 -10.62 10.48 7.65
C VAL A 406 -11.58 11.11 8.67
N PRO A 407 -11.17 12.11 9.48
CA PRO A 407 -9.87 12.77 9.47
C PRO A 407 -8.72 11.88 9.95
N VAL A 408 -7.54 12.04 9.35
CA VAL A 408 -6.34 11.26 9.70
C VAL A 408 -5.72 11.84 10.98
N VAL A 409 -5.61 11.02 12.03
CA VAL A 409 -5.05 11.42 13.33
C VAL A 409 -4.17 10.33 13.92
N CYS A 410 -3.14 10.69 14.70
CA CYS A 410 -2.26 9.73 15.41
C CYS A 410 -2.33 9.81 16.94
N LYS A 411 -3.13 10.73 17.49
CA LYS A 411 -3.28 10.93 18.94
C LYS A 411 -4.66 10.50 19.40
N ALA A 412 -4.72 9.58 20.35
CA ALA A 412 -5.97 9.19 20.96
C ALA A 412 -6.51 10.31 21.86
N ALA A 413 -7.81 10.57 21.79
CA ALA A 413 -8.46 11.63 22.57
C ALA A 413 -8.59 11.29 24.06
N ALA A 414 -8.70 10.00 24.39
CA ALA A 414 -8.87 9.53 25.76
C ALA A 414 -8.38 8.09 25.89
N HIS A 415 -8.07 7.70 27.12
CA HIS A 415 -8.05 6.30 27.50
C HIS A 415 -9.41 5.65 27.25
N GLN A 416 -9.43 4.38 26.86
CA GLN A 416 -10.64 3.67 26.46
C GLN A 416 -10.79 2.33 27.17
N LYS A 417 -12.04 1.89 27.25
CA LYS A 417 -12.48 0.58 27.72
C LYS A 417 -13.26 -0.08 26.58
N ASP A 418 -12.57 -0.92 25.83
CA ASP A 418 -13.15 -1.69 24.75
C ASP A 418 -13.50 -3.08 25.31
N VAL A 419 -14.79 -3.33 25.54
CA VAL A 419 -15.32 -4.68 25.78
C VAL A 419 -16.09 -5.05 24.53
N PHE A 420 -15.51 -5.86 23.65
CA PHE A 420 -16.02 -6.02 22.28
C PHE A 420 -17.47 -6.48 22.23
N ASN A 421 -17.91 -7.30 23.19
CA ASN A 421 -19.28 -7.77 23.27
C ASN A 421 -20.30 -6.68 23.66
N GLU A 422 -19.85 -5.57 24.23
CA GLU A 422 -20.68 -4.42 24.60
C GLU A 422 -20.67 -3.31 23.52
N MET A 423 -19.77 -3.41 22.53
CA MET A 423 -19.63 -2.43 21.46
C MET A 423 -20.64 -2.67 20.34
N GLU A 424 -21.01 -1.58 19.64
CA GLU A 424 -21.86 -1.62 18.46
C GLU A 424 -21.25 -2.48 17.35
N ASP A 425 -22.09 -3.29 16.69
CA ASP A 425 -21.68 -4.16 15.58
C ASP A 425 -21.06 -3.34 14.44
N GLY A 426 -19.84 -3.70 14.04
CA GLY A 426 -19.11 -3.04 12.95
C GLY A 426 -18.35 -1.78 13.35
N LYS A 427 -18.37 -1.39 14.64
CA LYS A 427 -17.66 -0.22 15.19
C LYS A 427 -16.47 -0.59 16.08
N GLU A 428 -16.26 -1.88 16.31
CA GLU A 428 -15.30 -2.39 17.28
C GLU A 428 -13.86 -2.00 16.95
N LEU A 429 -13.55 -1.91 15.66
CA LEU A 429 -12.21 -1.67 15.15
C LEU A 429 -12.00 -0.25 14.60
N ASP A 430 -12.95 0.67 14.78
CA ASP A 430 -12.84 2.05 14.26
C ASP A 430 -11.59 2.79 14.76
N TYR A 431 -11.15 2.47 15.99
CA TYR A 431 -9.95 3.04 16.61
C TYR A 431 -8.84 2.01 16.82
N TRP A 432 -8.94 0.84 16.18
CA TRP A 432 -7.91 -0.20 16.20
C TRP A 432 -7.18 -0.25 14.87
N ASN A 433 -5.87 -0.33 14.94
CA ASN A 433 -5.04 -0.62 13.79
C ASN A 433 -4.92 -2.13 13.61
N THR A 434 -5.05 -2.62 12.38
CA THR A 434 -4.94 -4.05 12.07
C THR A 434 -3.97 -4.32 10.94
N TYR A 435 -3.35 -5.49 11.01
CA TYR A 435 -2.54 -6.09 9.98
C TYR A 435 -3.07 -7.52 9.79
N ASP A 436 -3.89 -7.66 8.75
CA ASP A 436 -4.81 -8.78 8.52
C ASP A 436 -4.37 -9.54 7.27
N LEU A 437 -3.91 -10.77 7.44
CA LEU A 437 -3.36 -11.59 6.35
C LEU A 437 -4.30 -12.69 5.92
N VAL A 438 -4.11 -13.18 4.69
CA VAL A 438 -4.86 -14.33 4.16
C VAL A 438 -4.64 -15.58 5.03
N TRP A 439 -3.42 -15.78 5.53
CA TRP A 439 -3.05 -16.93 6.38
C TRP A 439 -2.76 -16.59 7.84
N ALA A 440 -2.88 -15.33 8.23
CA ALA A 440 -2.85 -14.91 9.63
C ALA A 440 -3.90 -13.81 9.88
N PRO A 441 -5.20 -14.16 9.85
CA PRO A 441 -6.27 -13.18 9.82
C PRO A 441 -6.52 -12.51 11.18
N VAL A 442 -6.92 -11.24 11.14
CA VAL A 442 -7.40 -10.45 12.29
C VAL A 442 -8.84 -10.07 12.05
N LYS A 443 -9.79 -10.76 12.69
CA LYS A 443 -11.23 -10.59 12.43
C LYS A 443 -12.05 -10.50 13.71
N MET A 444 -13.07 -9.65 13.70
CA MET A 444 -14.14 -9.73 14.69
C MET A 444 -14.96 -11.01 14.44
N LYS A 445 -15.10 -11.84 15.47
CA LYS A 445 -15.92 -13.06 15.44
C LYS A 445 -16.70 -13.19 16.74
N LYS A 446 -17.65 -14.11 16.76
CA LYS A 446 -18.24 -14.62 18.00
C LYS A 446 -17.57 -15.94 18.37
N ASP A 447 -17.33 -16.17 19.65
CA ASP A 447 -16.88 -17.46 20.16
C ASP A 447 -18.03 -18.50 20.16
N ALA A 448 -17.75 -19.71 20.68
CA ALA A 448 -18.75 -20.77 20.76
C ALA A 448 -19.94 -20.44 21.68
N GLN A 449 -19.81 -19.44 22.55
CA GLN A 449 -20.83 -18.94 23.48
C GLN A 449 -21.56 -17.71 22.94
N GLY A 450 -21.21 -17.24 21.74
CA GLY A 450 -21.82 -16.07 21.11
C GLY A 450 -21.22 -14.74 21.56
N VAL A 451 -20.12 -14.75 22.31
CA VAL A 451 -19.44 -13.54 22.81
C VAL A 451 -18.54 -12.97 21.72
N LYS A 452 -18.69 -11.67 21.44
CA LYS A 452 -17.87 -10.98 20.44
C LYS A 452 -16.42 -10.84 20.92
N CYS A 453 -15.48 -11.18 20.05
CA CYS A 453 -14.04 -11.09 20.32
C CYS A 453 -13.26 -10.79 19.05
N LEU A 454 -12.12 -10.10 19.22
CA LEU A 454 -11.11 -9.97 18.18
C LEU A 454 -10.33 -11.28 18.11
N THR A 455 -10.50 -12.02 17.02
CA THR A 455 -9.85 -13.30 16.78
C THR A 455 -8.63 -13.11 15.89
N MET A 456 -7.47 -13.54 16.37
CA MET A 456 -6.21 -13.53 15.65
C MET A 456 -5.81 -14.99 15.37
N GLY A 457 -5.97 -15.42 14.12
CA GLY A 457 -5.51 -16.73 13.66
C GLY A 457 -4.14 -16.60 13.00
N ASP A 458 -3.33 -17.65 13.07
CA ASP A 458 -2.02 -17.67 12.45
C ASP A 458 -1.62 -19.09 12.02
N LYS A 459 -1.48 -19.26 10.71
CA LYS A 459 -0.89 -20.45 10.08
C LYS A 459 0.19 -20.08 9.06
N ASP A 460 0.69 -18.83 9.07
CA ASP A 460 1.67 -18.35 8.10
C ASP A 460 3.10 -18.46 8.67
N PRO A 461 3.97 -19.35 8.16
CA PRO A 461 5.33 -19.49 8.67
C PRO A 461 6.19 -18.22 8.46
N PHE A 462 5.76 -17.32 7.58
CA PHE A 462 6.52 -16.16 7.16
C PHE A 462 5.98 -14.85 7.73
N ASP A 463 4.80 -14.86 8.35
CA ASP A 463 4.14 -13.64 8.82
C ASP A 463 3.39 -13.82 10.13
N TYR A 464 2.63 -12.80 10.55
CA TYR A 464 1.83 -12.85 11.76
C TYR A 464 0.65 -11.90 11.71
N ALA A 465 -0.43 -12.26 12.40
CA ALA A 465 -1.51 -11.35 12.71
C ALA A 465 -1.02 -10.26 13.68
N LYS A 466 -1.48 -9.02 13.50
CA LYS A 466 -1.20 -7.93 14.45
C LYS A 466 -2.38 -6.96 14.61
N ALA A 467 -2.65 -6.56 15.85
CA ALA A 467 -3.63 -5.53 16.20
C ALA A 467 -3.04 -4.54 17.21
N GLU A 468 -3.28 -3.25 17.04
CA GLU A 468 -2.74 -2.18 17.88
C GLU A 468 -3.82 -1.19 18.29
N LYS A 469 -3.76 -0.75 19.55
CA LYS A 469 -4.61 0.32 20.09
C LYS A 469 -3.74 1.44 20.62
N ILE A 470 -4.00 2.65 20.17
CA ILE A 470 -3.34 3.88 20.64
C ILE A 470 -4.18 4.46 21.80
N PHE A 471 -3.50 4.90 22.86
CA PHE A 471 -4.08 5.63 24.00
C PHE A 471 -3.24 6.91 24.26
N PRO A 472 -3.71 7.88 25.07
CA PRO A 472 -2.95 9.10 25.32
C PRO A 472 -1.57 8.81 25.94
N ALA A 473 -0.51 9.46 25.44
CA ALA A 473 0.83 9.30 25.96
C ALA A 473 0.88 9.53 27.48
N SER A 474 1.24 8.49 28.23
CA SER A 474 1.11 8.45 29.68
C SER A 474 2.38 7.93 30.35
N SER A 475 2.75 8.53 31.50
CA SER A 475 3.88 8.11 32.32
C SER A 475 3.48 7.23 33.52
N ALA A 476 2.23 7.33 33.98
CA ALA A 476 1.65 6.47 35.02
C ALA A 476 0.20 6.14 34.66
N PHE A 477 -0.10 4.84 34.50
CA PHE A 477 -1.40 4.37 33.99
C PHE A 477 -1.61 2.89 34.33
N SER A 478 -2.80 2.37 34.01
CA SER A 478 -3.07 0.93 34.00
C SER A 478 -3.53 0.44 32.64
N VAL A 479 -3.26 -0.84 32.39
CA VAL A 479 -3.74 -1.59 31.22
C VAL A 479 -4.34 -2.90 31.71
N SER A 480 -5.55 -3.25 31.27
CA SER A 480 -6.18 -4.54 31.53
C SER A 480 -6.65 -5.13 30.21
N PHE A 481 -6.43 -6.43 30.00
CA PHE A 481 -6.97 -7.11 28.82
C PHE A 481 -7.30 -8.56 29.11
N GLU A 482 -8.24 -9.10 28.35
CA GLU A 482 -8.68 -10.49 28.44
C GLU A 482 -8.38 -11.26 27.16
N VAL A 483 -7.66 -12.37 27.29
CA VAL A 483 -7.25 -13.22 26.17
C VAL A 483 -7.54 -14.69 26.43
N CYS A 484 -8.03 -15.40 25.43
CA CYS A 484 -8.19 -16.85 25.43
C CYS A 484 -7.36 -17.46 24.30
N PRO A 485 -6.23 -18.13 24.61
CA PRO A 485 -5.52 -18.99 23.66
C PRO A 485 -6.35 -20.27 23.38
N GLU A 486 -6.51 -20.69 22.13
CA GLU A 486 -7.21 -21.95 21.80
C GLU A 486 -6.30 -23.19 21.85
N GLN A 487 -5.01 -22.96 22.02
CA GLN A 487 -3.94 -23.95 22.11
C GLN A 487 -2.93 -23.52 23.17
N ASN A 488 -2.03 -24.41 23.58
CA ASN A 488 -0.92 -24.08 24.49
C ASN A 488 0.39 -24.85 24.20
N ASP A 489 0.48 -25.53 23.05
CA ASP A 489 1.60 -26.38 22.63
C ASP A 489 2.26 -25.90 21.31
N HIS A 490 1.75 -24.83 20.70
CA HIS A 490 2.26 -24.22 19.47
C HIS A 490 1.81 -22.75 19.35
N GLY A 491 2.43 -22.01 18.42
CA GLY A 491 2.20 -20.58 18.23
C GLY A 491 2.70 -19.72 19.39
N GLN A 492 2.65 -18.39 19.20
CA GLN A 492 2.99 -17.43 20.24
C GLN A 492 2.06 -16.23 20.14
N LEU A 493 1.70 -15.61 21.27
CA LEU A 493 1.14 -14.26 21.28
C LEU A 493 2.06 -13.35 22.09
N GLN A 494 2.51 -12.24 21.49
CA GLN A 494 3.21 -11.16 22.17
C GLN A 494 2.26 -9.97 22.36
N VAL A 495 2.18 -9.48 23.60
CA VAL A 495 1.49 -8.23 23.96
C VAL A 495 2.54 -7.23 24.43
N GLU A 496 2.70 -6.13 23.71
CA GLU A 496 3.68 -5.09 24.01
C GLU A 496 3.03 -3.76 24.37
N ILE A 497 3.66 -3.04 25.32
CA ILE A 497 3.33 -1.66 25.62
C ILE A 497 4.48 -0.78 25.10
N GLN A 498 4.15 0.10 24.16
CA GLN A 498 5.12 0.80 23.32
C GLN A 498 5.02 2.32 23.46
N ASP A 499 6.14 3.00 23.21
CA ASP A 499 6.19 4.46 23.08
C ASP A 499 5.75 4.93 21.68
N ALA A 500 5.78 6.24 21.47
CA ALA A 500 5.45 6.89 20.21
C ALA A 500 6.34 6.47 19.02
N LYS A 501 7.55 6.01 19.30
CA LYS A 501 8.50 5.52 18.29
C LYS A 501 8.33 4.03 18.01
N GLY A 502 7.39 3.35 18.66
CA GLY A 502 7.21 1.91 18.56
C GLY A 502 8.24 1.10 19.31
N GLN A 503 8.97 1.70 20.25
CA GLN A 503 9.86 0.98 21.14
C GLN A 503 9.04 0.30 22.25
N PRO A 504 9.05 -1.05 22.32
CA PRO A 504 8.38 -1.74 23.41
C PRO A 504 9.20 -1.71 24.69
N SER A 505 8.56 -1.30 25.80
CA SER A 505 9.14 -1.29 27.15
C SER A 505 8.71 -2.47 28.01
N ILE A 506 7.50 -2.97 27.75
CA ILE A 506 6.87 -4.11 28.43
C ILE A 506 6.47 -5.12 27.37
N ARG A 507 6.74 -6.40 27.62
CA ARG A 507 6.26 -7.52 26.79
C ARG A 507 5.75 -8.63 27.70
N ILE A 508 4.48 -8.99 27.52
CA ILE A 508 3.87 -10.21 28.03
C ILE A 508 3.73 -11.19 26.86
N SER A 509 4.01 -12.47 27.05
CA SER A 509 3.82 -13.45 25.99
C SER A 509 3.16 -14.74 26.47
N PHE A 510 2.37 -15.34 25.59
CA PHE A 510 1.84 -16.70 25.70
C PHE A 510 2.67 -17.55 24.75
N ASP A 511 3.53 -18.41 25.29
CA ASP A 511 4.54 -19.14 24.54
C ASP A 511 4.11 -20.60 24.30
N PRO A 512 4.69 -21.29 23.29
CA PRO A 512 4.29 -22.64 22.89
C PRO A 512 4.62 -23.73 23.93
N ASP A 513 5.27 -23.39 25.04
CA ASP A 513 5.52 -24.28 26.17
C ASP A 513 4.38 -24.24 27.21
N GLY A 514 3.26 -23.59 26.89
CA GLY A 514 2.10 -23.46 27.76
C GLY A 514 2.32 -22.51 28.93
N ARG A 515 3.24 -21.55 28.81
CA ARG A 515 3.56 -20.58 29.89
C ARG A 515 3.36 -19.13 29.45
N ILE A 516 2.97 -18.32 30.44
CA ILE A 516 2.91 -16.87 30.31
C ILE A 516 4.25 -16.31 30.79
N TYR A 517 4.87 -15.45 30.01
CA TYR A 517 6.13 -14.79 30.34
C TYR A 517 6.02 -13.28 30.40
N SER A 518 6.94 -12.67 31.17
CA SER A 518 7.23 -11.25 31.15
C SER A 518 8.70 -11.04 30.78
N LYS A 519 8.98 -10.16 29.81
CA LYS A 519 10.36 -9.80 29.44
C LYS A 519 10.92 -8.77 30.42
N SER A 520 12.15 -8.98 30.91
CA SER A 520 12.84 -8.05 31.83
C SER A 520 14.28 -7.75 31.41
N GLY A 521 14.61 -7.99 30.14
CA GLY A 521 15.94 -7.84 29.56
C GLY A 521 16.27 -9.02 28.64
N ALA A 522 17.46 -9.58 28.80
CA ALA A 522 17.86 -10.81 28.12
C ALA A 522 17.08 -12.05 28.61
N ARG A 523 16.56 -12.01 29.85
CA ARG A 523 15.80 -13.12 30.46
C ARG A 523 14.29 -12.85 30.46
N TYR A 524 13.54 -13.94 30.44
CA TYR A 524 12.09 -13.97 30.62
C TYR A 524 11.76 -14.54 31.98
N ASN A 525 10.75 -13.96 32.63
CA ASN A 525 10.26 -14.40 33.93
C ASN A 525 8.86 -14.97 33.77
N SER A 526 8.66 -16.24 34.12
CA SER A 526 7.35 -16.87 34.05
C SER A 526 6.37 -16.23 35.03
N LEU A 527 5.13 -16.05 34.59
CA LEU A 527 3.98 -15.56 35.35
C LEU A 527 2.98 -16.66 35.69
N GLY A 528 3.20 -17.88 35.18
CA GLY A 528 2.33 -19.04 35.37
C GLY A 528 2.25 -19.89 34.11
N THR A 529 1.53 -21.01 34.21
CA THR A 529 1.10 -21.82 33.06
C THR A 529 -0.24 -21.32 32.54
N TYR A 530 -0.53 -21.58 31.27
CA TYR A 530 -1.84 -21.38 30.69
C TYR A 530 -2.37 -22.64 29.99
N GLU A 531 -3.70 -22.72 29.89
CA GLU A 531 -4.45 -23.84 29.34
C GLU A 531 -5.20 -23.35 28.10
N ALA A 532 -5.29 -24.22 27.09
CA ALA A 532 -6.11 -23.99 25.92
C ALA A 532 -7.59 -23.81 26.30
N GLY A 533 -8.28 -22.86 25.65
CA GLY A 533 -9.70 -22.59 25.84
C GLY A 533 -10.06 -21.84 27.13
N LYS A 534 -9.07 -21.41 27.91
CA LYS A 534 -9.28 -20.66 29.15
C LYS A 534 -8.96 -19.18 28.95
N THR A 535 -9.87 -18.31 29.38
CA THR A 535 -9.64 -16.86 29.36
C THR A 535 -8.75 -16.43 30.52
N TYR A 536 -7.78 -15.58 30.21
CA TYR A 536 -6.85 -14.96 31.14
C TYR A 536 -7.00 -13.45 31.13
N ARG A 537 -7.27 -12.88 32.30
CA ARG A 537 -7.20 -11.43 32.53
C ARG A 537 -5.81 -11.05 32.99
N ILE A 538 -5.19 -10.12 32.27
CA ILE A 538 -3.88 -9.55 32.60
C ILE A 538 -4.08 -8.10 33.01
N ASP A 539 -3.72 -7.76 34.25
CA ASP A 539 -3.75 -6.39 34.76
C ASP A 539 -2.31 -5.88 34.95
N LEU A 540 -2.01 -4.74 34.33
CA LEU A 540 -0.73 -4.04 34.40
C LEU A 540 -0.91 -2.68 35.06
N ASN A 541 -0.02 -2.36 35.99
CA ASN A 541 0.12 -1.04 36.59
C ASN A 541 1.50 -0.49 36.21
N VAL A 542 1.53 0.55 35.38
CA VAL A 542 2.75 1.03 34.73
C VAL A 542 3.23 2.33 35.35
N ASP A 543 4.54 2.45 35.52
CA ASP A 543 5.23 3.62 36.05
C ASP A 543 6.55 3.83 35.29
N CYS A 544 6.56 4.80 34.38
CA CYS A 544 7.70 5.15 33.54
C CYS A 544 8.82 5.84 34.34
N GLU A 545 8.49 6.61 35.38
CA GLU A 545 9.46 7.33 36.21
C GLU A 545 10.38 6.34 36.94
N PHE A 546 9.79 5.31 37.55
CA PHE A 546 10.56 4.25 38.21
C PHE A 546 10.98 3.13 37.26
N ARG A 547 10.57 3.18 35.98
CA ARG A 547 10.81 2.13 34.98
C ARG A 547 10.30 0.76 35.44
N THR A 548 9.18 0.73 36.15
CA THR A 548 8.60 -0.50 36.69
C THR A 548 7.15 -0.68 36.27
N TYR A 549 6.71 -1.93 36.32
CA TYR A 549 5.29 -2.25 36.28
C TYR A 549 5.00 -3.37 37.27
N THR A 550 3.75 -3.45 37.71
CA THR A 550 3.25 -4.67 38.35
C THR A 550 2.32 -5.40 37.39
N VAL A 551 2.33 -6.73 37.46
CA VAL A 551 1.49 -7.59 36.64
C VAL A 551 0.72 -8.55 37.55
N ARG A 552 -0.55 -8.76 37.22
CA ARG A 552 -1.45 -9.73 37.85
C ARG A 552 -2.13 -10.58 36.78
N VAL A 553 -2.22 -11.89 37.03
CA VAL A 553 -2.95 -12.83 36.17
C VAL A 553 -4.18 -13.32 36.95
N ASN A 554 -5.38 -13.16 36.38
CA ASN A 554 -6.66 -13.62 36.95
C ASN A 554 -6.91 -13.15 38.39
N GLY A 555 -6.57 -11.91 38.72
CA GLY A 555 -6.73 -11.40 40.09
C GLY A 555 -5.80 -12.04 41.14
N GLY A 556 -4.84 -12.88 40.72
CA GLY A 556 -3.89 -13.57 41.59
C GLY A 556 -2.82 -12.67 42.22
N ARG A 557 -1.67 -13.26 42.56
CA ARG A 557 -0.56 -12.52 43.18
C ARG A 557 -0.03 -11.45 42.23
N GLU A 558 0.07 -10.22 42.72
CA GLU A 558 0.74 -9.13 42.03
C GLU A 558 2.27 -9.29 42.11
N VAL A 559 2.94 -9.11 40.97
CA VAL A 559 4.39 -9.23 40.88
C VAL A 559 4.98 -8.01 40.19
N ARG A 560 6.00 -7.41 40.81
CA ARG A 560 6.75 -6.29 40.24
C ARG A 560 7.79 -6.76 39.21
N ARG A 561 7.92 -6.00 38.13
CA ARG A 561 8.88 -6.17 37.03
C ARG A 561 9.47 -4.83 36.63
N ILE A 562 10.54 -4.89 35.86
CA ILE A 562 11.24 -3.72 35.32
C ILE A 562 11.06 -3.66 33.81
N PHE A 563 11.02 -2.46 33.23
CA PHE A 563 11.02 -2.34 31.77
C PHE A 563 12.33 -2.89 31.22
N TYR A 564 12.23 -3.66 30.14
CA TYR A 564 13.44 -4.13 29.46
C TYR A 564 14.05 -3.04 28.56
N ALA A 565 13.28 -2.02 28.21
CA ALA A 565 13.74 -0.80 27.54
C ALA A 565 13.09 0.44 28.20
N PRO A 566 13.84 1.50 28.50
CA PRO A 566 13.28 2.71 29.12
C PRO A 566 12.38 3.50 28.15
N ALA A 567 11.38 4.19 28.67
CA ALA A 567 10.53 5.12 27.93
C ALA A 567 10.05 6.24 28.87
N ALA A 568 9.95 7.47 28.37
CA ALA A 568 9.43 8.60 29.14
C ALA A 568 7.89 8.53 29.29
N THR A 569 7.23 8.14 28.21
CA THR A 569 5.79 7.87 28.15
C THR A 569 5.55 6.67 27.24
N LEU A 570 4.41 6.01 27.42
CA LEU A 570 3.92 4.94 26.56
C LEU A 570 2.52 5.33 26.06
N GLU A 571 2.14 4.85 24.87
CA GLU A 571 0.91 5.28 24.21
C GLU A 571 0.25 4.21 23.33
N ARG A 572 0.78 2.98 23.31
CA ARG A 572 0.24 1.92 22.46
C ARG A 572 0.29 0.55 23.12
N VAL A 573 -0.79 -0.21 22.96
CA VAL A 573 -0.86 -1.65 23.25
C VAL A 573 -0.91 -2.40 21.92
N MET A 574 0.01 -3.34 21.72
CA MET A 574 0.13 -4.13 20.50
C MET A 574 -0.02 -5.62 20.83
N PHE A 575 -0.82 -6.34 20.05
CA PHE A 575 -0.97 -7.79 20.06
C PHE A 575 -0.42 -8.35 18.75
N ARG A 576 0.44 -9.38 18.79
CA ARG A 576 1.02 -10.01 17.59
C ARG A 576 1.24 -11.50 17.78
N THR A 577 0.86 -12.32 16.81
CA THR A 577 0.95 -13.80 16.88
C THR A 577 2.33 -14.38 16.55
N GLY A 578 3.37 -13.54 16.56
CA GLY A 578 4.72 -13.93 16.19
C GLY A 578 5.79 -12.98 16.73
N ALA A 579 7.05 -13.38 16.53
CA ALA A 579 8.19 -12.54 16.87
C ALA A 579 8.37 -11.39 15.87
N VAL A 580 8.87 -10.25 16.36
CA VAL A 580 9.27 -9.14 15.49
C VAL A 580 10.34 -9.61 14.48
N ARG A 581 10.22 -9.14 13.24
CA ARG A 581 11.20 -9.38 12.18
C ARG A 581 12.13 -8.16 12.07
N PHE A 582 13.40 -8.42 11.79
CA PHE A 582 14.41 -7.37 11.61
C PHE A 582 14.98 -7.33 10.19
N ASP A 583 14.90 -8.41 9.41
CA ASP A 583 15.22 -8.38 7.98
C ASP A 583 13.99 -7.91 7.17
N PRO A 584 14.16 -7.02 6.18
CA PRO A 584 15.43 -6.40 5.76
C PRO A 584 15.95 -5.30 6.69
N THR A 585 17.26 -5.11 6.65
CA THR A 585 17.93 -3.92 7.17
C THR A 585 18.37 -3.01 6.01
N PRO A 586 18.81 -1.77 6.28
CA PRO A 586 19.44 -0.92 5.28
C PRO A 586 20.66 -1.54 4.56
N ASP A 587 21.30 -2.54 5.17
CA ASP A 587 22.45 -3.27 4.64
C ASP A 587 22.05 -4.54 3.86
N THR A 588 20.78 -4.94 3.89
CA THR A 588 20.30 -6.11 3.14
C THR A 588 20.47 -5.84 1.62
N PRO A 589 21.09 -6.76 0.85
CA PRO A 589 21.25 -6.59 -0.60
C PRO A 589 19.93 -6.33 -1.32
N ALA A 590 19.95 -5.39 -2.28
CA ALA A 590 18.75 -4.97 -3.01
C ALA A 590 18.05 -6.14 -3.72
N ASP A 591 18.84 -6.96 -4.43
CA ASP A 591 18.33 -8.07 -5.23
C ASP A 591 18.40 -9.41 -4.48
N ARG A 592 17.42 -10.27 -4.75
CA ARG A 592 17.40 -11.67 -4.33
C ARG A 592 16.81 -12.52 -5.45
N PHE A 593 17.59 -13.50 -5.92
CA PHE A 593 17.18 -14.38 -7.02
C PHE A 593 16.82 -15.80 -6.56
N THR A 594 17.05 -16.15 -5.30
CA THR A 594 16.70 -17.45 -4.72
C THR A 594 15.46 -17.36 -3.87
N ASP A 595 14.65 -18.42 -3.86
CA ASP A 595 13.50 -18.55 -2.98
C ASP A 595 13.95 -18.79 -1.52
N MET A 596 13.04 -18.58 -0.57
CA MET A 596 13.22 -19.06 0.80
C MET A 596 13.09 -20.58 0.83
N GLU A 597 13.82 -21.21 1.75
CA GLU A 597 13.55 -22.61 2.05
C GLU A 597 12.08 -22.75 2.50
N ASN A 598 11.39 -23.74 1.95
CA ASN A 598 9.96 -23.98 2.19
C ASN A 598 9.06 -22.77 1.90
N ALA A 599 9.38 -21.92 0.91
CA ALA A 599 8.65 -20.69 0.58
C ALA A 599 7.11 -20.84 0.44
N SER A 600 6.64 -22.04 0.13
CA SER A 600 5.22 -22.36 -0.06
C SER A 600 4.57 -23.02 1.15
N SER A 601 5.30 -23.33 2.23
CA SER A 601 4.80 -24.10 3.37
C SER A 601 3.73 -23.36 4.16
N VAL A 602 2.84 -24.14 4.79
CA VAL A 602 1.87 -23.70 5.80
C VAL A 602 2.27 -24.29 7.14
N GLU A 603 1.99 -23.60 8.23
CA GLU A 603 2.10 -24.20 9.56
C GLU A 603 1.16 -25.42 9.66
N ALA A 604 1.65 -26.49 10.28
CA ALA A 604 0.90 -27.73 10.41
C ALA A 604 -0.31 -27.59 11.35
N LYS A 605 -0.27 -26.62 12.28
CA LYS A 605 -1.35 -26.29 13.21
C LYS A 605 -1.55 -24.78 13.26
N GLU A 606 -2.77 -24.32 13.05
CA GLU A 606 -3.14 -22.90 13.20
C GLU A 606 -3.19 -22.53 14.68
N ALA A 607 -2.49 -21.46 15.05
CA ALA A 607 -2.57 -20.87 16.37
C ALA A 607 -3.68 -19.81 16.40
N VAL A 608 -4.57 -19.86 17.39
CA VAL A 608 -5.68 -18.91 17.53
C VAL A 608 -5.67 -18.26 18.91
N PHE A 609 -5.74 -16.93 18.93
CA PHE A 609 -5.87 -16.14 20.15
C PHE A 609 -7.09 -15.22 20.04
N ARG A 610 -7.97 -15.25 21.06
CA ARG A 610 -9.16 -14.40 21.14
C ARG A 610 -8.96 -13.33 22.19
N ILE A 611 -9.13 -12.06 21.81
CA ILE A 611 -9.09 -10.92 22.72
C ILE A 611 -10.53 -10.46 22.94
N TYR A 612 -10.98 -10.42 24.20
CA TYR A 612 -12.35 -10.04 24.55
C TYR A 612 -12.48 -8.57 24.98
N SER A 613 -11.43 -8.06 25.61
CA SER A 613 -11.42 -6.69 26.10
C SER A 613 -10.01 -6.11 26.18
N LEU A 614 -9.93 -4.78 26.06
CA LEU A 614 -8.78 -3.95 26.39
C LEU A 614 -9.26 -2.68 27.09
N GLU A 615 -8.73 -2.42 28.27
CA GLU A 615 -8.97 -1.22 29.04
C GLU A 615 -7.64 -0.53 29.33
N THR A 616 -7.59 0.77 29.15
CA THR A 616 -6.51 1.62 29.63
C THR A 616 -7.10 2.71 30.50
N SER A 617 -6.37 3.19 31.51
CA SER A 617 -6.82 4.29 32.34
C SER A 617 -5.64 5.08 32.90
N ALA A 618 -5.77 6.40 32.95
CA ALA A 618 -4.83 7.26 33.64
C ALA A 618 -4.86 6.97 35.15
N LYS A 619 -3.73 7.22 35.83
CA LYS A 619 -3.63 7.13 37.28
C LYS A 619 -3.70 8.49 37.95
#